data_AF-A0A0R0GLW8-F1
#
_entry.id   AF-A0A0R0GLW8-F1
#
_cell.length_a   1.000
_cell.length_b   1.000
_cell.length_c   1.000
_cell.angle_alpha   90.00
_cell.angle_beta   90.00
_cell.angle_gamma   90.00
#
_symmetry.space_group_name_H-M   'P 1'
#
loop_
_entity.id
_entity.type
_entity.pdbx_description
1 polymer ?
#
loop_
_entity_poly.entity_id
_entity_poly.type
_entity_poly.pdbx_seq_one_letter_code
_entity_poly.pdbx_strand_id
1 'polypeptide(L)'
;MGSRGPPQSHPNSAAISKGYNFASTWEQNAPLTEQQQSAIVSLSHAVSERPLPRKLAQENASVQDNALSVKTKDSSFDDSGAIETVMVNTNQFYKWFTDLESAMKSETEEKYQHYVNTLTDRIQTCDEILQQVDDTLDLFNELQLQHQAVATKTKTLHDACDRLLQEKQRLIDFAEALRSKLNYFDELENVATNFYSPNMNVGNENFLPLLKRLDECISYVENNPQYAESSVYLLKFRQLQSRALGMMRSHVLAVLKGASSQVQEAIRGSGGGKASISEGVEASVIYVRFKAAASELKPLLEEIESRSSRKEYGQILAECHRLYCEQRLTLIRGIVQRRISEFAKKESLPSLTRSGCAYLIQVCQLEHQLFNHFFPASSKDISSLAPLMDPLSTYLYDTLRPKLVHETNIDFLCELVDILKMEVLGEQHSRRSESLAGLRPTFERILADVHERLTFRARTHIRDEIANYIPTNEDLDYPEKLKKSAESTSEINPADDNPDIFKTWYPPLEKTLSCLSKLYRCLESAVFTGLAQEVVEVCSASIQMCLNWKEKTV
;
A
#
# COMPACT_ATOMS: atom_id res chain seq x y z
N MET A 1 -51.85 45.45 51.25
CA MET A 1 -50.66 45.18 50.40
C MET A 1 -50.73 46.20 49.28
N GLY A 2 -50.01 47.33 49.35
CA GLY A 2 -48.56 47.48 49.22
C GLY A 2 -48.33 48.12 47.84
N SER A 3 -47.50 49.13 47.60
CA SER A 3 -46.63 49.97 48.41
C SER A 3 -46.46 51.30 47.63
N ARG A 4 -46.27 52.41 48.35
CA ARG A 4 -45.96 53.76 47.82
C ARG A 4 -44.49 53.88 47.43
N GLY A 5 -44.17 54.81 46.52
CA GLY A 5 -42.85 55.45 46.46
C GLY A 5 -42.55 56.21 45.15
N PRO A 6 -42.46 57.57 45.16
CA PRO A 6 -42.17 58.41 43.99
C PRO A 6 -40.66 58.82 43.95
N PRO A 7 -40.20 59.91 43.28
CA PRO A 7 -39.20 59.86 42.21
C PRO A 7 -37.78 60.35 42.60
N GLN A 8 -36.82 60.05 41.71
CA GLN A 8 -35.49 60.65 41.44
C GLN A 8 -34.72 61.39 42.56
N SER A 9 -33.51 60.90 42.85
CA SER A 9 -32.41 61.66 43.46
C SER A 9 -31.13 61.57 42.59
N HIS A 10 -30.41 62.68 42.52
CA HIS A 10 -29.19 62.92 41.71
C HIS A 10 -27.98 62.05 42.11
N PRO A 11 -27.00 61.85 41.21
CA PRO A 11 -25.81 61.04 41.49
C PRO A 11 -24.77 61.88 42.22
N ASN A 12 -24.49 61.54 43.47
CA ASN A 12 -23.24 61.90 44.13
C ASN A 12 -22.48 60.62 44.47
N SER A 13 -21.17 60.63 44.20
CA SER A 13 -20.16 59.64 44.61
C SER A 13 -19.98 58.39 43.72
N ALA A 14 -19.46 58.59 42.51
CA ALA A 14 -18.86 57.51 41.70
C ALA A 14 -17.38 57.75 41.34
N ALA A 15 -16.80 58.89 41.70
CA ALA A 15 -15.43 59.25 41.33
C ALA A 15 -14.36 58.63 42.25
N ILE A 16 -14.69 58.28 43.50
CA ILE A 16 -13.70 57.87 44.50
C ILE A 16 -13.37 56.36 44.41
N SER A 17 -14.24 55.53 43.81
CA SER A 17 -14.02 54.06 43.71
C SER A 17 -13.23 53.60 42.49
N LYS A 18 -12.99 54.47 41.49
CA LYS A 18 -12.21 54.11 40.28
C LYS A 18 -10.69 54.26 40.46
N GLY A 19 -10.23 55.19 41.32
CA GLY A 19 -8.79 55.41 41.56
C GLY A 19 -8.11 54.23 42.26
N TYR A 20 -8.76 53.63 43.27
CA TYR A 20 -8.21 52.49 44.01
C TYR A 20 -8.15 51.19 43.19
N ASN A 21 -9.09 51.02 42.25
CA ASN A 21 -9.08 49.84 41.37
C ASN A 21 -7.96 49.91 40.32
N PHE A 22 -7.61 51.12 39.84
CA PHE A 22 -6.54 51.29 38.85
C PHE A 22 -5.15 50.90 39.38
N ALA A 23 -4.78 51.35 40.59
CA ALA A 23 -3.50 51.03 41.22
C ALA A 23 -3.35 49.52 41.49
N SER A 24 -4.41 48.88 41.98
CA SER A 24 -4.48 47.42 42.19
C SER A 24 -4.33 46.63 40.89
N THR A 25 -4.99 47.05 39.80
CA THR A 25 -4.80 46.44 38.47
C THR A 25 -3.43 46.71 37.86
N TRP A 26 -2.74 47.78 38.25
CA TRP A 26 -1.39 48.10 37.78
C TRP A 26 -0.34 47.22 38.47
N GLU A 27 -0.46 47.01 39.79
CA GLU A 27 0.41 46.10 40.56
C GLU A 27 0.28 44.63 40.14
N GLN A 28 -0.92 44.17 39.75
CA GLN A 28 -1.12 42.78 39.33
C GLN A 28 -0.58 42.46 37.92
N ASN A 29 -0.52 43.46 37.03
CA ASN A 29 -0.15 43.24 35.62
C ASN A 29 1.33 43.55 35.30
N ALA A 30 2.10 44.03 36.29
CA ALA A 30 3.53 44.31 36.14
C ALA A 30 4.29 44.01 37.45
N PRO A 31 4.54 42.73 37.79
CA PRO A 31 5.28 42.38 39.00
C PRO A 31 6.72 42.92 38.93
N LEU A 32 7.06 43.76 39.90
CA LEU A 32 8.40 44.34 40.02
C LEU A 32 9.43 43.25 40.36
N THR A 33 10.60 43.31 39.73
CA THR A 33 11.72 42.42 40.08
C THR A 33 12.29 42.76 41.46
N GLU A 34 12.91 41.80 42.17
CA GLU A 34 13.47 42.01 43.52
C GLU A 34 14.44 43.21 43.59
N GLN A 35 15.20 43.47 42.51
CA GLN A 35 16.09 44.62 42.41
C GLN A 35 15.33 45.95 42.37
N GLN A 36 14.17 46.00 41.71
CA GLN A 36 13.33 47.20 41.63
C GLN A 36 12.61 47.46 42.96
N GLN A 37 12.14 46.41 43.64
CA GLN A 37 11.59 46.52 45.00
C GLN A 37 12.65 46.98 46.01
N SER A 38 13.88 46.46 45.92
CA SER A 38 14.99 46.92 46.74
C SER A 38 15.31 48.40 46.49
N ALA A 39 15.32 48.86 45.24
CA ALA A 39 15.53 50.26 44.90
C ALA A 39 14.42 51.18 45.44
N ILE A 40 13.17 50.74 45.40
CA ILE A 40 12.03 51.47 45.99
C ILE A 40 12.16 51.56 47.51
N VAL A 41 12.58 50.50 48.19
CA VAL A 41 12.84 50.51 49.64
C VAL A 41 14.01 51.44 49.97
N SER A 42 15.08 51.44 49.18
CA SER A 42 16.21 52.37 49.35
C SER A 42 15.79 53.84 49.12
N LEU A 43 14.95 54.10 48.12
CA LEU A 43 14.39 55.44 47.88
C LEU A 43 13.43 55.86 49.00
N SER A 44 12.59 54.96 49.50
CA SER A 44 11.72 55.18 50.66
C SER A 44 12.55 55.57 51.89
N HIS A 45 13.64 54.85 52.15
CA HIS A 45 14.56 55.16 53.26
C HIS A 45 15.24 56.53 53.09
N ALA A 46 15.69 56.85 51.87
CA ALA A 46 16.31 58.14 51.56
C ALA A 46 15.32 59.32 51.64
N VAL A 47 14.03 59.09 51.39
CA VAL A 47 12.97 60.10 51.49
C VAL A 47 12.47 60.26 52.93
N SER A 48 12.48 59.20 53.75
CA SER A 48 12.18 59.31 55.19
C SER A 48 13.24 60.09 55.96
N GLU A 49 14.49 60.08 55.51
CA GLU A 49 15.57 60.93 56.02
C GLU A 49 15.71 62.22 55.19
N ARG A 50 14.66 63.03 55.10
CA ARG A 50 14.76 64.37 54.50
C ARG A 50 15.31 65.36 55.53
N PRO A 51 16.57 65.82 55.47
CA PRO A 51 16.99 66.95 56.28
C PRO A 51 16.21 68.19 55.82
N LEU A 52 15.59 68.88 56.78
CA LEU A 52 14.86 70.13 56.52
C LEU A 52 15.75 71.14 55.76
N PRO A 53 15.17 71.96 54.85
CA PRO A 53 15.89 73.06 54.22
C PRO A 53 16.58 73.93 55.27
N ARG A 54 17.83 74.32 55.06
CA ARG A 54 18.68 75.01 56.06
C ARG A 54 18.06 76.29 56.68
N LYS A 55 17.07 76.90 56.02
CA LYS A 55 16.32 78.06 56.56
C LYS A 55 15.29 77.70 57.65
N LEU A 56 14.81 76.46 57.73
CA LEU A 56 13.87 75.99 58.75
C LEU A 56 14.55 75.27 59.93
N ALA A 57 15.81 74.84 59.77
CA ALA A 57 16.60 74.24 60.87
C ALA A 57 17.16 75.31 61.84
N GLN A 58 17.28 76.57 61.40
CA GLN A 58 17.72 77.68 62.27
C GLN A 58 16.59 78.21 63.17
N GLU A 59 15.31 78.01 62.83
CA GLU A 59 14.20 78.47 63.68
C GLU A 59 13.91 77.54 64.87
N ASN A 60 14.30 76.26 64.81
CA ASN A 60 14.05 75.31 65.89
C ASN A 60 15.22 75.14 66.88
N ALA A 61 16.32 75.88 66.69
CA ALA A 61 17.45 75.92 67.63
C ALA A 61 17.55 77.25 68.42
N SER A 62 16.62 78.19 68.22
CA SER A 62 16.65 79.52 68.85
C SER A 62 15.32 79.96 69.47
N VAL A 63 14.47 79.02 69.91
CA VAL A 63 13.24 79.32 70.66
C VAL A 63 13.22 78.54 71.96
N GLN A 64 14.22 78.81 72.79
CA GLN A 64 14.12 78.74 74.24
C GLN A 64 14.67 80.09 74.75
N ASP A 65 13.86 80.77 75.54
CA ASP A 65 14.13 82.06 76.18
C ASP A 65 14.27 83.29 75.27
N ASN A 66 13.12 83.85 74.88
CA ASN A 66 12.93 85.31 74.96
C ASN A 66 11.44 85.66 75.04
N ALA A 67 10.81 85.19 76.12
CA ALA A 67 9.61 85.83 76.66
C ALA A 67 10.06 86.99 77.57
N LEU A 68 9.97 88.20 77.02
CA LEU A 68 9.57 89.44 77.70
C LEU A 68 10.11 89.64 79.12
N SER A 69 11.37 90.04 79.23
CA SER A 69 11.90 90.80 80.36
C SER A 69 12.00 92.27 79.92
N VAL A 70 10.95 93.04 80.18
CA VAL A 70 10.99 94.50 80.14
C VAL A 70 11.74 94.97 81.39
N LYS A 71 13.05 95.16 81.25
CA LYS A 71 13.82 95.97 82.20
C LYS A 71 13.73 97.43 81.77
N THR A 72 12.95 98.15 82.55
CA THR A 72 12.96 99.58 82.76
C THR A 72 14.34 100.05 83.24
N LYS A 73 14.93 100.98 82.48
CA LYS A 73 16.03 101.94 82.75
C LYS A 73 16.95 101.98 81.52
N ASP A 74 17.20 103.12 80.88
CA ASP A 74 17.75 104.31 81.50
C ASP A 74 17.57 105.58 80.65
N SER A 75 17.90 106.69 81.32
CA SER A 75 18.45 107.94 80.80
C SER A 75 17.50 109.13 80.76
N SER A 76 17.49 109.76 81.92
CA SER A 76 17.13 111.12 82.33
C SER A 76 17.73 112.27 81.50
N PHE A 77 17.08 113.43 81.68
CA PHE A 77 17.45 114.82 81.34
C PHE A 77 17.20 115.17 79.86
N ASP A 78 16.41 116.18 79.50
CA ASP A 78 16.18 117.46 80.17
C ASP A 78 14.79 118.04 79.85
N ASP A 79 14.21 118.65 80.88
CA ASP A 79 13.46 119.90 80.86
C ASP A 79 12.46 120.21 79.72
N SER A 80 11.16 120.03 80.02
CA SER A 80 10.22 121.15 80.05
C SER A 80 8.83 120.70 80.44
N GLY A 81 8.36 121.24 81.57
CA GLY A 81 7.03 121.82 81.65
C GLY A 81 5.84 120.87 81.56
N ALA A 82 5.37 120.48 82.75
CA ALA A 82 3.96 120.53 83.13
C ALA A 82 2.95 120.75 81.99
N ILE A 83 2.19 119.71 81.68
CA ILE A 83 0.78 119.89 81.33
C ILE A 83 -0.04 119.01 82.28
N GLU A 84 0.08 119.27 83.58
CA GLU A 84 -1.01 119.85 84.37
C GLU A 84 -1.85 120.89 83.60
N THR A 85 -2.42 120.54 82.43
CA THR A 85 -3.62 121.26 81.97
C THR A 85 -4.74 120.78 82.86
N VAL A 86 -5.01 121.57 83.88
CA VAL A 86 -6.38 121.94 84.19
C VAL A 86 -7.12 122.02 82.85
N MET A 87 -8.06 121.12 82.59
CA MET A 87 -8.93 121.21 81.42
C MET A 87 -9.85 122.43 81.63
N VAL A 88 -9.34 123.62 81.30
CA VAL A 88 -10.12 124.87 81.42
C VAL A 88 -11.08 125.03 80.22
N ASN A 89 -11.00 124.15 79.21
CA ASN A 89 -11.86 124.26 78.04
C ASN A 89 -12.29 122.88 77.51
N THR A 90 -13.60 122.66 77.44
CA THR A 90 -14.27 121.48 76.87
C THR A 90 -13.71 121.07 75.50
N ASN A 91 -13.26 122.02 74.69
CA ASN A 91 -12.70 121.77 73.36
C ASN A 91 -11.32 121.07 73.36
N GLN A 92 -10.52 121.23 74.42
CA GLN A 92 -9.21 120.59 74.52
C GLN A 92 -9.33 119.12 74.93
N PHE A 93 -10.32 118.79 75.76
CA PHE A 93 -10.67 117.40 76.08
C PHE A 93 -11.17 116.64 74.86
N TYR A 94 -12.08 117.23 74.07
CA TYR A 94 -12.59 116.59 72.86
C TYR A 94 -11.48 116.36 71.83
N LYS A 95 -10.52 117.28 71.69
CA LYS A 95 -9.39 117.08 70.78
C LYS A 95 -8.48 115.94 71.20
N TRP A 96 -8.07 115.90 72.48
CA TRP A 96 -7.27 114.79 73.02
C TRP A 96 -8.01 113.44 72.96
N PHE A 97 -9.31 113.42 73.28
CA PHE A 97 -10.13 112.21 73.18
C PHE A 97 -10.28 111.74 71.73
N THR A 98 -10.43 112.66 70.77
CA THR A 98 -10.48 112.32 69.33
C THR A 98 -9.14 111.78 68.85
N ASP A 99 -8.03 112.37 69.29
CA ASP A 99 -6.69 111.91 68.94
C ASP A 99 -6.42 110.51 69.53
N LEU A 100 -6.80 110.28 70.80
CA LEU A 100 -6.73 108.96 71.44
C LEU A 100 -7.64 107.92 70.75
N GLU A 101 -8.86 108.31 70.40
CA GLU A 101 -9.81 107.44 69.69
C GLU A 101 -9.32 107.13 68.27
N SER A 102 -8.68 108.09 67.60
CA SER A 102 -8.07 107.88 66.28
C SER A 102 -6.84 106.97 66.35
N ALA A 103 -6.02 107.07 67.39
CA ALA A 103 -4.87 106.19 67.61
C ALA A 103 -5.32 104.76 67.94
N MET A 104 -6.35 104.60 68.78
CA MET A 104 -6.96 103.28 69.05
C MET A 104 -7.63 102.69 67.80
N LYS A 105 -8.33 103.49 67.00
CA LYS A 105 -8.89 103.06 65.71
C LYS A 105 -7.80 102.64 64.73
N SER A 106 -6.72 103.42 64.62
CA SER A 106 -5.57 103.09 63.79
C SER A 106 -4.89 101.79 64.21
N GLU A 107 -4.67 101.56 65.51
CA GLU A 107 -4.01 100.34 65.99
C GLU A 107 -4.90 99.09 65.82
N THR A 108 -6.22 99.25 65.93
CA THR A 108 -7.17 98.16 65.68
C THR A 108 -7.35 97.90 64.18
N GLU A 109 -7.42 98.95 63.37
CA GLU A 109 -7.49 98.90 61.91
C GLU A 109 -6.24 98.29 61.29
N GLU A 110 -5.05 98.61 61.79
CA GLU A 110 -3.77 98.04 61.34
C GLU A 110 -3.70 96.52 61.55
N LYS A 111 -4.24 96.01 62.66
CA LYS A 111 -4.35 94.55 62.91
C LYS A 111 -5.28 93.87 61.91
N TYR A 112 -6.42 94.49 61.58
CA TYR A 112 -7.33 93.97 60.55
C TYR A 112 -6.73 94.10 59.15
N GLN A 113 -6.03 95.18 58.83
CA GLN A 113 -5.33 95.40 57.56
C GLN A 113 -4.25 94.32 57.36
N HIS A 114 -3.45 94.03 58.41
CA HIS A 114 -2.45 92.98 58.36
C HIS A 114 -3.09 91.60 58.18
N TYR A 115 -4.22 91.32 58.84
CA TYR A 115 -4.93 90.05 58.66
C TYR A 115 -5.51 89.90 57.25
N VAL A 116 -6.07 90.98 56.67
CA VAL A 116 -6.56 91.02 55.29
C VAL A 116 -5.41 90.83 54.29
N ASN A 117 -4.26 91.46 54.51
CA ASN A 117 -3.08 91.27 53.66
C ASN A 117 -2.58 89.83 53.71
N THR A 118 -2.50 89.23 54.90
CA THR A 118 -2.13 87.81 55.06
C THR A 118 -3.14 86.89 54.37
N LEU A 119 -4.45 87.16 54.47
CA LEU A 119 -5.47 86.39 53.77
C LEU A 119 -5.36 86.53 52.25
N THR A 120 -5.06 87.74 51.77
CA THR A 120 -4.88 88.03 50.34
C THR A 120 -3.66 87.30 49.77
N ASP A 121 -2.54 87.32 50.49
CA ASP A 121 -1.32 86.56 50.14
C ASP A 121 -1.58 85.05 50.10
N ARG A 122 -2.38 84.53 51.05
CA ARG A 122 -2.80 83.12 51.06
C ARG A 122 -3.72 82.77 49.90
N ILE A 123 -4.65 83.65 49.53
CA ILE A 123 -5.50 83.47 48.36
C ILE A 123 -4.65 83.43 47.09
N GLN A 124 -3.71 84.36 46.95
CA GLN A 124 -2.82 84.40 45.79
C GLN A 124 -1.93 83.15 45.69
N THR A 125 -1.42 82.66 46.83
CA THR A 125 -0.69 81.39 46.88
C THR A 125 -1.59 80.21 46.45
N CYS A 126 -2.85 80.19 46.87
CA CYS A 126 -3.81 79.17 46.44
C CYS A 126 -4.10 79.25 44.94
N ASP A 127 -4.24 80.45 44.38
CA ASP A 127 -4.45 80.65 42.94
C ASP A 127 -3.23 80.20 42.12
N GLU A 128 -2.01 80.47 42.58
CA GLU A 128 -0.79 79.96 41.95
C GLU A 128 -0.70 78.43 41.97
N ILE A 129 -1.08 77.81 43.09
CA ILE A 129 -1.14 76.34 43.20
C ILE A 129 -2.21 75.78 42.26
N LEU A 130 -3.39 76.40 42.19
CA LEU A 130 -4.45 75.99 41.26
C LEU A 130 -3.97 76.08 39.80
N GLN A 131 -3.31 77.17 39.43
CA GLN A 131 -2.72 77.31 38.09
C GLN A 131 -1.69 76.21 37.79
N GLN A 132 -0.81 75.90 38.74
CA GLN A 132 0.15 74.80 38.57
C GLN A 132 -0.53 73.43 38.43
N VAL A 133 -1.64 73.20 39.15
CA VAL A 133 -2.43 71.98 39.03
C VAL A 133 -3.09 71.90 37.65
N ASP A 134 -3.66 73.00 37.15
CA ASP A 134 -4.25 73.07 35.82
C ASP A 134 -3.21 72.83 34.72
N ASP A 135 -2.05 73.49 34.79
CA ASP A 135 -0.93 73.27 33.85
C ASP A 135 -0.45 71.80 33.87
N THR A 136 -0.42 71.18 35.05
CA THR A 136 -0.04 69.76 35.20
C THR A 136 -1.10 68.83 34.62
N LEU A 137 -2.39 69.15 34.79
CA LEU A 137 -3.49 68.40 34.20
C LEU A 137 -3.45 68.47 32.67
N ASP A 138 -3.16 69.63 32.11
CA ASP A 138 -2.99 69.80 30.66
C ASP A 138 -1.81 68.97 30.13
N LEU A 139 -0.68 68.96 30.84
CA LEU A 139 0.46 68.10 30.49
C LEU A 139 0.10 66.61 30.55
N PHE A 140 -0.71 66.20 31.54
CA PHE A 140 -1.19 64.82 31.66
C PHE A 140 -2.15 64.45 30.51
N ASN A 141 -3.05 65.37 30.12
CA ASN A 141 -3.94 65.18 28.98
C ASN A 141 -3.15 65.03 27.67
N GLU A 142 -2.12 65.85 27.45
CA GLU A 142 -1.25 65.73 26.29
C GLU A 142 -0.47 64.40 26.31
N LEU A 143 0.08 64.01 27.46
CA LEU A 143 0.76 62.72 27.61
C LEU A 143 -0.18 61.54 27.32
N GLN A 144 -1.43 61.61 27.77
CA GLN A 144 -2.44 60.60 27.49
C GLN A 144 -2.76 60.52 26.00
N LEU A 145 -2.88 61.65 25.31
CA LEU A 145 -3.05 61.72 23.85
C LEU A 145 -1.88 61.10 23.10
N GLN A 146 -0.65 61.46 23.47
CA GLN A 146 0.57 60.89 22.87
C GLN A 146 0.66 59.38 23.12
N HIS A 147 0.35 58.92 24.33
CA HIS A 147 0.33 57.50 24.67
C HIS A 147 -0.71 56.74 23.84
N GLN A 148 -1.92 57.28 23.67
CA GLN A 148 -2.92 56.69 22.79
C GLN A 148 -2.44 56.64 21.33
N ALA A 149 -1.82 57.71 20.83
CA ALA A 149 -1.27 57.74 19.48
C ALA A 149 -0.17 56.68 19.27
N VAL A 150 0.74 56.54 20.22
CA VAL A 150 1.79 55.50 20.20
C VAL A 150 1.17 54.11 20.30
N ALA A 151 0.26 53.85 21.23
CA ALA A 151 -0.41 52.56 21.37
C ALA A 151 -1.14 52.15 20.08
N THR A 152 -1.82 53.10 19.44
CA THR A 152 -2.52 52.87 18.18
C THR A 152 -1.53 52.55 17.05
N LYS A 153 -0.46 53.34 16.89
CA LYS A 153 0.59 53.08 15.90
C LYS A 153 1.29 51.74 16.13
N THR A 154 1.69 51.44 17.37
CA THR A 154 2.34 50.17 17.73
C THR A 154 1.42 48.98 17.45
N LYS A 155 0.12 49.09 17.76
CA LYS A 155 -0.86 48.05 17.41
C LYS A 155 -0.98 47.86 15.90
N THR A 156 -1.09 48.94 15.12
CA THR A 156 -1.15 48.82 13.65
C THR A 156 0.09 48.19 13.05
N LEU A 157 1.28 48.50 13.60
CA LEU A 157 2.54 47.90 13.18
C LEU A 157 2.58 46.42 13.57
N HIS A 158 2.17 46.07 14.78
CA HIS A 158 2.08 44.69 15.24
C HIS A 158 1.14 43.86 14.35
N ASP A 159 -0.08 44.36 14.08
CA ASP A 159 -1.04 43.73 13.19
C ASP A 159 -0.51 43.58 11.75
N ALA A 160 0.32 44.52 11.28
CA ALA A 160 0.98 44.42 9.97
C ALA A 160 2.09 43.35 9.98
N CYS A 161 2.93 43.31 11.01
CA CYS A 161 3.96 42.30 11.19
C CYS A 161 3.35 40.90 11.32
N ASP A 162 2.28 40.73 12.07
CA ASP A 162 1.60 39.45 12.23
C ASP A 162 1.03 38.94 10.90
N ARG A 163 0.43 39.83 10.09
CA ARG A 163 -0.02 39.49 8.74
C ARG A 163 1.14 39.05 7.85
N LEU A 164 2.27 39.76 7.87
CA LEU A 164 3.46 39.39 7.10
C LEU A 164 4.05 38.04 7.57
N LEU A 165 4.03 37.76 8.87
CA LEU A 165 4.49 36.48 9.41
C LEU A 165 3.58 35.33 8.96
N GLN A 166 2.26 35.52 8.98
CA GLN A 166 1.30 34.54 8.48
C GLN A 166 1.48 34.28 6.97
N GLU A 167 1.68 35.34 6.19
CA GLU A 167 1.91 35.21 4.74
C GLU A 167 3.23 34.52 4.43
N LYS A 168 4.31 34.85 5.15
CA LYS A 168 5.58 34.14 5.06
C LYS A 168 5.42 32.65 5.37
N GLN A 169 4.72 32.29 6.45
CA GLN A 169 4.52 30.88 6.81
C GLN A 169 3.74 30.15 5.71
N ARG A 170 2.66 30.76 5.21
CA ARG A 170 1.87 30.19 4.10
C ARG A 170 2.70 29.99 2.83
N LEU A 171 3.60 30.92 2.50
CA LEU A 171 4.49 30.80 1.35
C LEU A 171 5.53 29.69 1.54
N ILE A 172 6.05 29.50 2.76
CA ILE A 172 6.94 28.38 3.09
C ILE A 172 6.21 27.05 2.92
N ASP A 173 5.03 26.91 3.51
CA ASP A 173 4.21 25.69 3.40
C ASP A 173 3.88 25.39 1.93
N PHE A 174 3.59 26.42 1.13
CA PHE A 174 3.35 26.28 -0.30
C PHE A 174 4.61 25.86 -1.07
N ALA A 175 5.77 26.42 -0.74
CA ALA A 175 7.05 26.05 -1.35
C ALA A 175 7.44 24.60 -1.03
N GLU A 176 7.22 24.15 0.21
CA GLU A 176 7.44 22.75 0.62
C GLU A 176 6.47 21.80 -0.09
N ALA A 177 5.20 22.19 -0.23
CA ALA A 177 4.22 21.43 -1.00
C ALA A 177 4.59 21.33 -2.49
N LEU A 178 5.16 22.38 -3.09
CA LEU A 178 5.69 22.33 -4.46
C LEU A 178 6.90 21.41 -4.55
N ARG A 179 7.85 21.55 -3.62
CA ARG A 179 9.10 20.78 -3.63
C ARG A 179 8.86 19.28 -3.45
N SER A 180 7.91 18.88 -2.60
CA SER A 180 7.54 17.47 -2.43
C SER A 180 6.98 16.85 -3.70
N LYS A 181 6.21 17.61 -4.50
CA LYS A 181 5.68 17.16 -5.81
C LYS A 181 6.78 17.13 -6.88
N LEU A 182 7.65 18.14 -6.88
CA LEU A 182 8.74 18.27 -7.86
C LEU A 182 9.83 17.21 -7.66
N ASN A 183 10.01 16.73 -6.42
CA ASN A 183 10.95 15.66 -6.08
C ASN A 183 10.79 14.41 -6.97
N TYR A 184 9.57 14.01 -7.34
CA TYR A 184 9.37 12.86 -8.25
C TYR A 184 9.94 13.07 -9.65
N PHE A 185 10.02 14.33 -10.11
CA PHE A 185 10.59 14.68 -11.40
C PHE A 185 12.12 14.83 -11.33
N ASP A 186 12.64 15.39 -10.23
CA ASP A 186 14.09 15.51 -9.98
C ASP A 186 14.76 14.14 -9.88
N GLU A 187 14.05 13.14 -9.35
CA GLU A 187 14.53 11.76 -9.26
C GLU A 187 14.82 11.13 -10.62
N LEU A 188 14.32 11.69 -11.73
CA LEU A 188 14.66 11.20 -13.07
C LEU A 188 16.17 11.21 -13.30
N GLU A 189 16.88 12.27 -12.91
CA GLU A 189 18.33 12.37 -13.11
C GLU A 189 19.08 11.37 -12.22
N ASN A 190 18.64 11.22 -10.96
CA ASN A 190 19.19 10.25 -10.03
C ASN A 190 19.00 8.81 -10.55
N VAL A 191 17.80 8.45 -10.96
CA VAL A 191 17.49 7.12 -11.49
C VAL A 191 18.23 6.87 -12.81
N ALA A 192 18.28 7.86 -13.70
CA ALA A 192 19.00 7.76 -14.97
C ALA A 192 20.49 7.53 -14.77
N THR A 193 21.17 8.37 -13.98
CA THR A 193 22.62 8.26 -13.73
C THR A 193 22.99 6.89 -13.18
N ASN A 194 22.19 6.35 -12.27
CA ASN A 194 22.39 5.01 -11.73
C ASN A 194 22.19 3.90 -12.78
N PHE A 195 21.10 3.89 -13.56
CA PHE A 195 20.84 2.85 -14.58
C PHE A 195 21.72 2.96 -15.84
N TYR A 196 22.27 4.14 -16.13
CA TYR A 196 23.26 4.31 -17.19
C TYR A 196 24.69 3.95 -16.73
N SER A 197 24.93 3.87 -15.42
CA SER A 197 26.25 3.48 -14.92
C SER A 197 26.61 2.05 -15.36
N PRO A 198 27.85 1.81 -15.83
CA PRO A 198 28.29 0.48 -16.27
C PRO A 198 28.37 -0.55 -15.13
N ASN A 199 28.39 -0.07 -13.88
CA ASN A 199 28.46 -0.90 -12.69
C ASN A 199 27.07 -1.36 -12.20
N MET A 200 25.98 -0.80 -12.75
CA MET A 200 24.64 -1.23 -12.38
C MET A 200 24.36 -2.62 -12.95
N ASN A 201 24.06 -3.57 -12.07
CA ASN A 201 23.67 -4.92 -12.43
C ASN A 201 22.55 -5.39 -11.49
N VAL A 202 21.90 -6.49 -11.87
CA VAL A 202 20.76 -7.05 -11.16
C VAL A 202 21.15 -7.59 -9.77
N GLY A 203 22.41 -7.97 -9.58
CA GLY A 203 22.96 -8.43 -8.29
C GLY A 203 23.34 -7.31 -7.33
N ASN A 204 23.22 -6.04 -7.73
CA ASN A 204 23.45 -4.91 -6.84
C ASN A 204 22.25 -4.74 -5.90
N GLU A 205 22.49 -4.69 -4.59
CA GLU A 205 21.45 -4.51 -3.57
C GLU A 205 20.57 -3.27 -3.82
N ASN A 206 21.13 -2.23 -4.45
CA ASN A 206 20.42 -1.00 -4.77
C ASN A 206 19.53 -1.09 -6.02
N PHE A 207 19.61 -2.17 -6.81
CA PHE A 207 18.83 -2.30 -8.05
C PHE A 207 17.32 -2.36 -7.79
N LEU A 208 16.88 -3.25 -6.88
CA LEU A 208 15.45 -3.44 -6.58
C LEU A 208 14.81 -2.22 -5.89
N PRO A 209 15.45 -1.57 -4.90
CA PRO A 209 14.96 -0.31 -4.33
C PRO A 209 14.84 0.80 -5.39
N LEU A 210 15.84 0.95 -6.27
CA LEU A 210 15.80 1.96 -7.33
C LEU A 210 14.69 1.70 -8.34
N LEU A 211 14.46 0.42 -8.70
CA LEU A 211 13.36 0.02 -9.57
C LEU A 211 11.99 0.32 -8.92
N LYS A 212 11.85 0.06 -7.60
CA LYS A 212 10.64 0.44 -6.85
C LYS A 212 10.43 1.95 -6.85
N ARG A 213 11.49 2.73 -6.66
CA ARG A 213 11.43 4.20 -6.71
C ARG A 213 11.01 4.70 -8.10
N LEU A 214 11.57 4.11 -9.16
CA LEU A 214 11.17 4.39 -10.54
C LEU A 214 9.69 4.08 -10.78
N ASP A 215 9.22 2.95 -10.27
CA ASP A 215 7.81 2.53 -10.33
C ASP A 215 6.85 3.47 -9.60
N GLU A 216 7.27 4.07 -8.49
CA GLU A 216 6.53 5.11 -7.77
C GLU A 216 6.47 6.41 -8.56
N CYS A 217 7.59 6.82 -9.17
CA CYS A 217 7.66 8.02 -10.02
C CYS A 217 6.74 7.88 -11.24
N ILE A 218 6.74 6.73 -11.91
CA ILE A 218 5.83 6.44 -13.03
C ILE A 218 4.38 6.56 -12.58
N SER A 219 3.99 5.88 -11.49
CA SER A 219 2.63 5.94 -10.96
C SER A 219 2.20 7.37 -10.60
N TYR A 220 3.11 8.15 -10.02
CA TYR A 220 2.84 9.54 -9.67
C TYR A 220 2.59 10.41 -10.91
N VAL A 221 3.43 10.29 -11.94
CA VAL A 221 3.30 11.06 -13.19
C VAL A 221 2.04 10.64 -13.96
N GLU A 222 1.72 9.34 -14.01
CA GLU A 222 0.50 8.82 -14.66
C GLU A 222 -0.79 9.32 -13.99
N ASN A 223 -0.80 9.44 -12.67
CA ASN A 223 -1.93 9.97 -11.93
C ASN A 223 -2.05 11.51 -12.02
N ASN A 224 -1.05 12.20 -12.57
CA ASN A 224 -1.04 13.66 -12.71
C ASN A 224 -0.71 14.10 -14.16
N PRO A 225 -1.58 13.78 -15.14
CA PRO A 225 -1.37 14.14 -16.54
C PRO A 225 -1.45 15.66 -16.81
N GLN A 226 -2.03 16.43 -15.89
CA GLN A 226 -2.22 17.88 -15.99
C GLN A 226 -0.93 18.69 -15.80
N TYR A 227 0.14 18.09 -15.28
CA TYR A 227 1.41 18.80 -15.07
C TYR A 227 2.14 19.08 -16.38
N ALA A 228 2.85 20.22 -16.42
CA ALA A 228 3.64 20.61 -17.57
C ALA A 228 4.69 19.53 -17.90
N GLU A 229 4.80 19.17 -19.18
CA GLU A 229 5.74 18.15 -19.68
C GLU A 229 5.61 16.76 -19.03
N SER A 230 4.50 16.47 -18.34
CA SER A 230 4.25 15.17 -17.68
C SER A 230 4.42 13.99 -18.65
N SER A 231 3.91 14.12 -19.88
CA SER A 231 4.05 13.11 -20.93
C SER A 231 5.51 12.83 -21.35
N VAL A 232 6.36 13.86 -21.36
CA VAL A 232 7.78 13.74 -21.71
C VAL A 232 8.54 13.02 -20.60
N TYR A 233 8.30 13.40 -19.34
CA TYR A 233 8.89 12.72 -18.19
C TYR A 233 8.43 11.27 -18.10
N LEU A 234 7.14 11.01 -18.32
CA LEU A 234 6.59 9.66 -18.36
C LEU A 234 7.31 8.79 -19.40
N LEU A 235 7.51 9.32 -20.61
CA LEU A 235 8.23 8.60 -21.67
C LEU A 235 9.67 8.26 -21.24
N LYS A 236 10.39 9.21 -20.62
CA LYS A 236 11.75 8.98 -20.12
C LYS A 236 11.79 7.94 -19.00
N PHE A 237 10.86 8.00 -18.05
CA PHE A 237 10.76 6.99 -16.99
C PHE A 237 10.44 5.60 -17.55
N ARG A 238 9.53 5.50 -18.53
CA ARG A 238 9.20 4.24 -19.21
C ARG A 238 10.40 3.68 -19.98
N GLN A 239 11.23 4.52 -20.59
CA GLN A 239 12.48 4.08 -21.21
C GLN A 239 13.46 3.49 -20.20
N LEU A 240 13.64 4.14 -19.04
CA LEU A 240 14.48 3.61 -17.95
C LEU A 240 13.91 2.30 -17.40
N GLN A 241 12.58 2.19 -17.27
CA GLN A 241 11.92 0.97 -16.82
C GLN A 241 12.15 -0.17 -17.81
N SER A 242 11.96 0.08 -19.11
CA SER A 242 12.25 -0.91 -20.17
C SER A 242 13.70 -1.38 -20.13
N ARG A 243 14.66 -0.47 -19.91
CA ARG A 243 16.07 -0.80 -19.73
C ARG A 243 16.30 -1.70 -18.51
N ALA A 244 15.77 -1.32 -17.35
CA ALA A 244 15.92 -2.10 -16.11
C ALA A 244 15.34 -3.51 -16.28
N LEU A 245 14.13 -3.62 -16.83
CA LEU A 245 13.48 -4.89 -17.14
C LEU A 245 14.29 -5.71 -18.16
N GLY A 246 14.88 -5.06 -19.16
CA GLY A 246 15.77 -5.69 -20.13
C GLY A 246 17.04 -6.27 -19.48
N MET A 247 17.59 -5.61 -18.46
CA MET A 247 18.72 -6.12 -17.67
C MET A 247 18.30 -7.35 -16.85
N MET A 248 17.13 -7.32 -16.20
CA MET A 248 16.57 -8.48 -15.48
C MET A 248 16.39 -9.67 -16.41
N ARG A 249 15.75 -9.48 -17.57
CA ARG A 249 15.58 -10.51 -18.60
C ARG A 249 16.91 -11.09 -19.06
N SER A 250 17.91 -10.24 -19.30
CA SER A 250 19.24 -10.68 -19.77
C SER A 250 19.98 -11.48 -18.70
N HIS A 251 19.84 -11.09 -17.42
CA HIS A 251 20.40 -11.84 -16.30
C HIS A 251 19.74 -13.22 -16.13
N VAL A 252 18.39 -13.28 -16.15
CA VAL A 252 17.64 -14.55 -16.12
C VAL A 252 18.10 -15.46 -17.26
N LEU A 253 18.21 -14.93 -18.48
CA LEU A 253 18.69 -15.69 -19.63
C LEU A 253 20.13 -16.21 -19.44
N ALA A 254 21.03 -15.39 -18.89
CA ALA A 254 22.41 -15.76 -18.66
C ALA A 254 22.52 -16.91 -17.65
N VAL A 255 21.79 -16.84 -16.53
CA VAL A 255 21.77 -17.89 -15.50
C VAL A 255 21.16 -19.18 -16.05
N LEU A 256 20.04 -19.11 -16.79
CA LEU A 256 19.42 -20.29 -17.41
C LEU A 256 20.31 -20.94 -18.48
N LYS A 257 21.00 -20.14 -19.31
CA LYS A 257 21.99 -20.65 -20.29
C LYS A 257 23.21 -21.25 -19.60
N GLY A 258 23.67 -20.65 -18.52
CA GLY A 258 24.75 -21.17 -17.69
C GLY A 258 24.40 -22.54 -17.12
N ALA A 259 23.22 -22.68 -16.51
CA ALA A 259 22.71 -23.95 -16.00
C ALA A 259 22.56 -25.00 -17.12
N SER A 260 22.04 -24.60 -18.29
CA SER A 260 21.90 -25.49 -19.44
C SER A 260 23.25 -26.01 -19.95
N SER A 261 24.25 -25.13 -20.02
CA SER A 261 25.61 -25.48 -20.48
C SER A 261 26.26 -26.46 -19.51
N GLN A 262 26.16 -26.21 -18.20
CA GLN A 262 26.67 -27.12 -17.17
C GLN A 262 26.03 -28.52 -17.23
N VAL A 263 24.72 -28.59 -17.51
CA VAL A 263 24.02 -29.86 -17.70
C VAL A 263 24.51 -30.58 -18.95
N GLN A 264 24.66 -29.87 -20.07
CA GLN A 264 25.17 -30.47 -21.32
C GLN A 264 26.62 -30.96 -21.17
N GLU A 265 27.47 -30.22 -20.47
CA GLU A 265 28.85 -30.65 -20.17
C GLU A 265 28.87 -31.89 -19.28
N ALA A 266 28.03 -31.96 -18.25
CA ALA A 266 27.94 -33.13 -17.38
C ALA A 266 27.46 -34.38 -18.14
N ILE A 267 26.49 -34.23 -19.05
CA ILE A 267 26.01 -35.32 -19.92
C ILE A 267 27.12 -35.77 -20.89
N ARG A 268 27.87 -34.83 -21.48
CA ARG A 268 28.98 -35.14 -22.40
C ARG A 268 30.17 -35.78 -21.69
N GLY A 269 30.57 -35.25 -20.52
CA GLY A 269 31.70 -35.74 -19.74
C GLY A 269 31.49 -37.13 -19.15
N SER A 270 30.23 -37.55 -18.97
CA SER A 270 29.87 -38.89 -18.50
C SER A 270 29.75 -39.92 -19.65
N GLY A 271 29.79 -39.47 -20.91
CA GLY A 271 29.60 -40.29 -22.12
C GLY A 271 30.88 -40.81 -22.80
N GLY A 272 31.99 -40.96 -22.09
CA GLY A 272 33.25 -41.49 -22.63
C GLY A 272 33.29 -43.01 -22.85
N GLY A 273 32.26 -43.75 -22.45
CA GLY A 273 32.17 -45.21 -22.64
C GLY A 273 30.74 -45.64 -22.87
N LYS A 274 30.53 -46.64 -23.73
CA LYS A 274 29.25 -47.26 -24.12
C LYS A 274 28.51 -47.97 -22.96
N ALA A 275 28.59 -47.47 -21.74
CA ALA A 275 27.79 -47.91 -20.61
C ALA A 275 26.68 -46.88 -20.41
N SER A 276 25.43 -47.33 -20.58
CA SER A 276 24.24 -46.56 -20.23
C SER A 276 24.41 -45.93 -18.85
N ILE A 277 24.46 -44.60 -18.78
CA ILE A 277 24.35 -43.91 -17.50
C ILE A 277 22.99 -44.30 -16.93
N SER A 278 22.96 -44.71 -15.65
CA SER A 278 21.71 -45.03 -14.98
C SER A 278 20.78 -43.82 -15.05
N GLU A 279 19.57 -44.05 -15.53
CA GLU A 279 18.54 -43.06 -15.80
C GLU A 279 18.24 -42.14 -14.60
N GLY A 280 18.43 -42.64 -13.37
CA GLY A 280 18.29 -41.86 -12.16
C GLY A 280 19.39 -40.80 -11.97
N VAL A 281 20.60 -41.03 -12.48
CA VAL A 281 21.73 -40.10 -12.35
C VAL A 281 21.60 -38.95 -13.36
N GLU A 282 21.19 -39.23 -14.60
CA GLU A 282 20.94 -38.19 -15.61
C GLU A 282 19.80 -37.24 -15.17
N ALA A 283 18.68 -37.80 -14.69
CA ALA A 283 17.58 -37.00 -14.16
C ALA A 283 18.05 -36.15 -12.95
N SER A 284 18.78 -36.75 -12.00
CA SER A 284 19.27 -36.03 -10.82
C SER A 284 20.18 -34.85 -11.18
N VAL A 285 21.08 -35.01 -12.15
CA VAL A 285 21.99 -33.92 -12.57
C VAL A 285 21.23 -32.79 -13.26
N ILE A 286 20.27 -33.12 -14.13
CA ILE A 286 19.47 -32.13 -14.87
C ILE A 286 18.66 -31.23 -13.92
N TYR A 287 18.00 -31.82 -12.92
CA TYR A 287 17.13 -31.07 -12.01
C TYR A 287 17.91 -30.35 -10.90
N VAL A 288 18.99 -30.93 -10.36
CA VAL A 288 19.77 -30.31 -9.27
C VAL A 288 20.42 -29.00 -9.73
N ARG A 289 21.01 -28.97 -10.93
CA ARG A 289 21.66 -27.75 -11.48
C ARG A 289 20.67 -26.62 -11.71
N PHE A 290 19.48 -26.94 -12.23
CA PHE A 290 18.42 -25.95 -12.40
C PHE A 290 17.81 -25.52 -11.07
N LYS A 291 17.73 -26.41 -10.08
CA LYS A 291 17.27 -26.02 -8.73
C LYS A 291 18.24 -25.05 -8.06
N ALA A 292 19.55 -25.18 -8.29
CA ALA A 292 20.53 -24.20 -7.83
C ALA A 292 20.34 -22.83 -8.52
N ALA A 293 20.15 -22.83 -9.85
CA ALA A 293 19.82 -21.62 -10.60
C ALA A 293 18.49 -20.98 -10.15
N ALA A 294 17.49 -21.80 -9.76
CA ALA A 294 16.23 -21.32 -9.20
C ALA A 294 16.49 -20.55 -7.90
N SER A 295 17.31 -21.08 -6.99
CA SER A 295 17.64 -20.41 -5.73
C SER A 295 18.33 -19.05 -5.94
N GLU A 296 19.15 -18.92 -6.97
CA GLU A 296 19.81 -17.65 -7.33
C GLU A 296 18.80 -16.62 -7.88
N LEU A 297 17.92 -17.05 -8.78
CA LEU A 297 16.95 -16.15 -9.44
C LEU A 297 15.72 -15.86 -8.61
N LYS A 298 15.43 -16.65 -7.57
CA LYS A 298 14.21 -16.56 -6.77
C LYS A 298 13.86 -15.15 -6.28
N PRO A 299 14.73 -14.39 -5.60
CA PRO A 299 14.37 -13.05 -5.11
C PRO A 299 14.01 -12.08 -6.24
N LEU A 300 14.63 -12.24 -7.42
CA LEU A 300 14.33 -11.44 -8.59
C LEU A 300 12.96 -11.78 -9.18
N LEU A 301 12.69 -13.08 -9.35
CA LEU A 301 11.46 -13.56 -9.97
C LEU A 301 10.25 -13.28 -9.09
N GLU A 302 10.37 -13.40 -7.76
CA GLU A 302 9.31 -13.03 -6.82
C GLU A 302 8.96 -11.54 -6.89
N GLU A 303 9.95 -10.66 -7.08
CA GLU A 303 9.71 -9.22 -7.30
C GLU A 303 9.01 -8.95 -8.65
N ILE A 304 9.34 -9.69 -9.71
CA ILE A 304 8.63 -9.58 -11.00
C ILE A 304 7.18 -10.09 -10.85
N GLU A 305 6.97 -11.23 -10.19
CA GLU A 305 5.66 -11.83 -9.98
C GLU A 305 4.75 -10.95 -9.13
N SER A 306 5.28 -10.37 -8.04
CA SER A 306 4.51 -9.47 -7.17
C SER A 306 4.04 -8.19 -7.89
N ARG A 307 4.74 -7.77 -8.94
CA ARG A 307 4.43 -6.58 -9.75
C ARG A 307 3.69 -6.91 -11.06
N SER A 308 3.31 -8.17 -11.28
CA SER A 308 2.67 -8.65 -12.52
C SER A 308 1.35 -7.97 -12.89
N SER A 309 0.70 -7.26 -11.94
CA SER A 309 -0.47 -6.43 -12.21
C SER A 309 -0.20 -5.29 -13.20
N ARG A 310 1.05 -4.85 -13.30
CA ARG A 310 1.49 -3.84 -14.27
C ARG A 310 1.82 -4.53 -15.60
N LYS A 311 1.33 -3.96 -16.71
CA LYS A 311 1.45 -4.53 -18.05
C LYS A 311 2.89 -4.89 -18.45
N GLU A 312 3.84 -4.01 -18.15
CA GLU A 312 5.25 -4.17 -18.53
C GLU A 312 5.90 -5.34 -17.78
N TYR A 313 5.56 -5.52 -16.51
CA TYR A 313 6.02 -6.65 -15.71
C TYR A 313 5.37 -7.96 -16.15
N GLY A 314 4.08 -7.96 -16.48
CA GLY A 314 3.40 -9.12 -17.06
C GLY A 314 4.04 -9.59 -18.38
N GLN A 315 4.43 -8.65 -19.25
CA GLN A 315 5.12 -8.98 -20.50
C GLN A 315 6.50 -9.62 -20.27
N ILE A 316 7.28 -9.06 -19.34
CA ILE A 316 8.60 -9.58 -19.01
C ILE A 316 8.51 -10.93 -18.29
N LEU A 317 7.49 -11.11 -17.45
CA LEU A 317 7.21 -12.39 -16.79
C LEU A 317 6.89 -13.49 -17.83
N ALA A 318 6.00 -13.20 -18.79
CA ALA A 318 5.69 -14.14 -19.88
C ALA A 318 6.93 -14.46 -20.74
N GLU A 319 7.78 -13.47 -20.99
CA GLU A 319 9.05 -13.67 -21.67
C GLU A 319 10.01 -14.53 -20.86
N CYS A 320 10.10 -14.34 -19.54
CA CYS A 320 10.88 -15.21 -18.64
C CYS A 320 10.36 -16.66 -18.65
N HIS A 321 9.03 -16.87 -18.66
CA HIS A 321 8.44 -18.21 -18.81
C HIS A 321 8.84 -18.85 -20.14
N ARG A 322 8.79 -18.09 -21.25
CA ARG A 322 9.21 -18.56 -22.57
C ARG A 322 10.69 -18.93 -22.59
N LEU A 323 11.57 -18.07 -22.06
CA LEU A 323 13.01 -18.33 -21.98
C LEU A 323 13.32 -19.58 -21.15
N TYR A 324 12.63 -19.77 -20.01
CA TYR A 324 12.71 -21.00 -19.23
C TYR A 324 12.31 -22.21 -20.07
N CYS A 325 11.11 -22.18 -20.69
CA CYS A 325 10.59 -23.29 -21.48
C CYS A 325 11.54 -23.65 -22.64
N GLU A 326 12.09 -22.65 -23.34
CA GLU A 326 13.04 -22.86 -24.42
C GLU A 326 14.31 -23.56 -23.94
N GLN A 327 14.95 -23.06 -22.88
CA GLN A 327 16.16 -23.68 -22.34
C GLN A 327 15.90 -25.11 -21.88
N ARG A 328 14.78 -25.36 -21.16
CA ARG A 328 14.39 -26.71 -20.73
C ARG A 328 14.12 -27.63 -21.91
N LEU A 329 13.39 -27.16 -22.92
CA LEU A 329 13.06 -27.96 -24.11
C LEU A 329 14.32 -28.43 -24.83
N THR A 330 15.36 -27.59 -24.95
CA THR A 330 16.62 -27.99 -25.59
C THR A 330 17.32 -29.18 -24.90
N LEU A 331 17.13 -29.34 -23.59
CA LEU A 331 17.75 -30.41 -22.81
C LEU A 331 16.89 -31.68 -22.83
N ILE A 332 15.58 -31.52 -22.63
CA ILE A 332 14.66 -32.64 -22.40
C ILE A 332 14.22 -33.29 -23.72
N ARG A 333 14.07 -32.50 -24.78
CA ARG A 333 13.53 -32.98 -26.07
C ARG A 333 14.27 -34.22 -26.58
N GLY A 334 15.60 -34.18 -26.61
CA GLY A 334 16.39 -35.31 -27.10
C GLY A 334 16.28 -36.57 -26.23
N ILE A 335 16.12 -36.40 -24.91
CA ILE A 335 15.99 -37.51 -23.95
C ILE A 335 14.63 -38.18 -24.12
N VAL A 336 13.56 -37.37 -24.16
CA VAL A 336 12.19 -37.87 -24.34
C VAL A 336 12.03 -38.56 -25.69
N GLN A 337 12.57 -37.96 -26.76
CA GLN A 337 12.51 -38.56 -28.09
C GLN A 337 13.21 -39.92 -28.15
N ARG A 338 14.38 -40.05 -27.54
CA ARG A 338 15.12 -41.32 -27.49
C ARG A 338 14.32 -42.39 -26.76
N ARG A 339 13.80 -42.07 -25.57
CA ARG A 339 13.07 -43.03 -24.73
C ARG A 339 11.75 -43.49 -25.34
N ILE A 340 10.95 -42.58 -25.87
CA ILE A 340 9.71 -42.94 -26.58
C ILE A 340 10.02 -43.78 -27.83
N SER A 341 11.10 -43.48 -28.54
CA SER A 341 11.52 -44.29 -29.70
C SER A 341 11.98 -45.70 -29.30
N GLU A 342 12.58 -45.86 -28.12
CA GLU A 342 12.95 -47.18 -27.59
C GLU A 342 11.74 -48.01 -27.21
N PHE A 343 10.74 -47.42 -26.54
CA PHE A 343 9.44 -48.07 -26.31
C PHE A 343 8.80 -48.46 -27.64
N ALA A 344 8.82 -47.56 -28.63
CA ALA A 344 8.22 -47.81 -29.92
C ALA A 344 8.89 -48.96 -30.69
N LYS A 345 10.15 -49.29 -30.41
CA LYS A 345 10.84 -50.44 -31.04
C LYS A 345 10.59 -51.77 -30.32
N LYS A 346 10.38 -51.74 -29.00
CA LYS A 346 10.35 -52.95 -28.16
C LYS A 346 8.93 -53.41 -27.82
N GLU A 347 7.97 -52.50 -27.73
CA GLU A 347 6.65 -52.76 -27.16
C GLU A 347 5.54 -52.80 -28.22
N SER A 348 4.47 -53.55 -27.92
CA SER A 348 3.20 -53.53 -28.67
C SER A 348 2.49 -52.18 -28.52
N LEU A 349 1.51 -51.89 -29.38
CA LEU A 349 0.83 -50.59 -29.39
C LEU A 349 0.15 -50.24 -28.04
N PRO A 350 -0.58 -51.15 -27.36
CA PRO A 350 -1.14 -50.86 -26.03
C PRO A 350 -0.05 -50.60 -24.97
N SER A 351 0.97 -51.45 -24.91
CA SER A 351 2.10 -51.29 -23.98
C SER A 351 2.85 -49.98 -24.20
N LEU A 352 3.13 -49.63 -25.46
CA LEU A 352 3.73 -48.36 -25.86
C LEU A 352 2.89 -47.15 -25.45
N THR A 353 1.57 -47.25 -25.58
CA THR A 353 0.66 -46.16 -25.21
C THR A 353 0.69 -45.96 -23.70
N ARG A 354 0.64 -47.04 -22.92
CA ARG A 354 0.75 -47.02 -21.46
C ARG A 354 2.09 -46.47 -21.00
N SER A 355 3.21 -47.03 -21.48
CA SER A 355 4.56 -46.62 -21.08
C SER A 355 4.91 -45.21 -21.56
N GLY A 356 4.55 -44.85 -22.80
CA GLY A 356 4.77 -43.54 -23.39
C GLY A 356 3.97 -42.44 -22.70
N CYS A 357 2.69 -42.66 -22.41
CA CYS A 357 1.87 -41.71 -21.66
C CYS A 357 2.37 -41.58 -20.22
N ALA A 358 2.60 -42.69 -19.51
CA ALA A 358 3.09 -42.67 -18.13
C ALA A 358 4.44 -41.92 -18.01
N TYR A 359 5.36 -42.17 -18.93
CA TYR A 359 6.66 -41.49 -18.95
C TYR A 359 6.51 -39.99 -19.24
N LEU A 360 5.71 -39.61 -20.24
CA LEU A 360 5.48 -38.20 -20.54
C LEU A 360 4.83 -37.47 -19.36
N ILE A 361 3.83 -38.09 -18.72
CA ILE A 361 3.18 -37.58 -17.51
C ILE A 361 4.21 -37.36 -16.39
N GLN A 362 5.11 -38.31 -16.18
CA GLN A 362 6.16 -38.19 -15.17
C GLN A 362 7.11 -37.02 -15.46
N VAL A 363 7.58 -36.89 -16.71
CA VAL A 363 8.45 -35.77 -17.12
C VAL A 363 7.73 -34.44 -16.90
N CYS A 364 6.48 -34.34 -17.33
CA CYS A 364 5.63 -33.17 -17.15
C CYS A 364 5.43 -32.79 -15.67
N GLN A 365 5.26 -33.77 -14.78
CA GLN A 365 5.18 -33.51 -13.34
C GLN A 365 6.50 -32.96 -12.77
N LEU A 366 7.64 -33.53 -13.17
CA LEU A 366 8.95 -33.06 -12.72
C LEU A 366 9.26 -31.64 -13.23
N GLU A 367 8.90 -31.34 -14.49
CA GLU A 367 9.06 -30.00 -15.04
C GLU A 367 8.14 -28.98 -14.37
N HIS A 368 6.90 -29.35 -14.06
CA HIS A 368 5.99 -28.49 -13.31
C HIS A 368 6.51 -28.21 -11.89
N GLN A 369 7.03 -29.24 -11.20
CA GLN A 369 7.66 -29.05 -9.90
C GLN A 369 8.85 -28.11 -9.98
N LEU A 370 9.73 -28.28 -10.98
CA LEU A 370 10.87 -27.39 -11.18
C LEU A 370 10.41 -25.96 -11.50
N PHE A 371 9.42 -25.79 -12.38
CA PHE A 371 8.84 -24.50 -12.72
C PHE A 371 8.30 -23.78 -11.49
N ASN A 372 7.60 -24.49 -10.60
CA ASN A 372 7.11 -23.94 -9.33
C ASN A 372 8.23 -23.47 -8.38
N HIS A 373 9.47 -23.96 -8.51
CA HIS A 373 10.60 -23.42 -7.75
C HIS A 373 11.09 -22.08 -8.31
N PHE A 374 10.91 -21.81 -9.60
CA PHE A 374 11.26 -20.54 -10.24
C PHE A 374 10.12 -19.51 -10.14
N PHE A 375 8.87 -19.96 -10.33
CA PHE A 375 7.68 -19.11 -10.46
C PHE A 375 6.52 -19.61 -9.58
N PRO A 376 6.58 -19.40 -8.24
CA PRO A 376 5.55 -19.89 -7.33
C PRO A 376 4.16 -19.28 -7.53
N ALA A 377 4.07 -18.02 -7.98
CA ALA A 377 2.78 -17.36 -8.20
C ALA A 377 2.15 -17.79 -9.54
N SER A 378 3.00 -17.95 -10.57
CA SER A 378 2.58 -18.30 -11.93
C SER A 378 2.38 -19.80 -12.15
N SER A 379 2.84 -20.65 -11.23
CA SER A 379 2.68 -22.12 -11.32
C SER A 379 1.21 -22.56 -11.37
N LYS A 380 0.28 -21.74 -10.89
CA LYS A 380 -1.16 -21.99 -10.97
C LYS A 380 -1.70 -21.87 -12.39
N ASP A 381 -1.03 -21.11 -13.26
CA ASP A 381 -1.44 -20.94 -14.65
C ASP A 381 -0.74 -21.98 -15.54
N ILE A 382 -1.52 -22.98 -15.95
CA ILE A 382 -1.09 -24.10 -16.79
C ILE A 382 -0.55 -23.60 -18.16
N SER A 383 -1.06 -22.48 -18.66
CA SER A 383 -0.66 -21.94 -19.96
C SER A 383 0.81 -21.51 -20.02
N SER A 384 1.40 -21.19 -18.86
CA SER A 384 2.81 -20.76 -18.74
C SER A 384 3.80 -21.85 -19.18
N LEU A 385 3.42 -23.13 -19.06
CA LEU A 385 4.24 -24.28 -19.45
C LEU A 385 3.90 -24.84 -20.84
N ALA A 386 2.81 -24.40 -21.47
CA ALA A 386 2.39 -24.91 -22.79
C ALA A 386 3.52 -24.92 -23.84
N PRO A 387 4.40 -23.89 -23.96
CA PRO A 387 5.51 -23.91 -24.92
C PRO A 387 6.51 -25.05 -24.73
N LEU A 388 6.61 -25.63 -23.53
CA LEU A 388 7.44 -26.80 -23.24
C LEU A 388 6.67 -28.11 -23.44
N MET A 389 5.39 -28.15 -23.04
CA MET A 389 4.58 -29.37 -23.00
C MET A 389 4.06 -29.76 -24.38
N ASP A 390 3.60 -28.80 -25.18
CA ASP A 390 2.99 -29.05 -26.49
C ASP A 390 3.97 -29.72 -27.49
N PRO A 391 5.25 -29.32 -27.57
CA PRO A 391 6.20 -30.02 -28.43
C PRO A 391 6.47 -31.47 -28.00
N LEU A 392 6.45 -31.75 -26.69
CA LEU A 392 6.69 -33.09 -26.16
C LEU A 392 5.47 -33.99 -26.38
N SER A 393 4.26 -33.47 -26.18
CA SER A 393 3.01 -34.18 -26.44
C SER A 393 2.82 -34.46 -27.94
N THR A 394 3.13 -33.48 -28.79
CA THR A 394 3.10 -33.65 -30.25
C THR A 394 4.01 -34.78 -30.71
N TYR A 395 5.20 -34.90 -30.12
CA TYR A 395 6.11 -36.01 -30.45
C TYR A 395 5.54 -37.39 -30.11
N LEU A 396 4.92 -37.54 -28.94
CA LEU A 396 4.26 -38.79 -28.55
C LEU A 396 3.12 -39.11 -29.54
N TYR A 397 2.31 -38.11 -29.88
CA TYR A 397 1.25 -38.26 -30.86
C TYR A 397 1.77 -38.71 -32.23
N ASP A 398 2.81 -38.05 -32.75
CA ASP A 398 3.40 -38.36 -34.06
C ASP A 398 4.03 -39.76 -34.10
N THR A 399 4.43 -40.29 -32.94
CA THR A 399 4.96 -41.66 -32.82
C THR A 399 3.83 -42.71 -32.77
N LEU A 400 2.72 -42.41 -32.08
CA LEU A 400 1.59 -43.33 -31.91
C LEU A 400 0.69 -43.38 -33.16
N ARG A 401 0.45 -42.23 -33.80
CA ARG A 401 -0.52 -42.09 -34.90
C ARG A 401 -0.25 -43.06 -36.07
N PRO A 402 0.97 -43.21 -36.59
CA PRO A 402 1.22 -44.15 -37.69
C PRO A 402 0.90 -45.59 -37.32
N LYS A 403 1.22 -46.01 -36.09
CA LYS A 403 0.92 -47.37 -35.62
C LYS A 403 -0.60 -47.58 -35.44
N LEU A 404 -1.28 -46.58 -34.90
CA LEU A 404 -2.73 -46.61 -34.70
C LEU A 404 -3.51 -46.70 -36.01
N VAL A 405 -3.12 -45.93 -37.03
CA VAL A 405 -3.77 -45.95 -38.35
C VAL A 405 -3.60 -47.29 -39.07
N HIS A 406 -2.55 -48.05 -38.78
CA HIS A 406 -2.32 -49.37 -39.38
C HIS A 406 -2.93 -50.52 -38.56
N GLU A 407 -3.33 -50.28 -37.30
CA GLU A 407 -3.83 -51.32 -36.42
C GLU A 407 -5.10 -51.99 -36.96
N THR A 408 -5.11 -53.32 -36.97
CA THR A 408 -6.22 -54.15 -37.47
C THR A 408 -6.98 -54.81 -36.34
N ASN A 409 -6.33 -55.04 -35.20
CA ASN A 409 -6.91 -55.81 -34.10
C ASN A 409 -7.90 -54.97 -33.29
N ILE A 410 -9.17 -55.38 -33.26
CA ILE A 410 -10.23 -54.73 -32.48
C ILE A 410 -9.93 -54.81 -30.99
N ASP A 411 -9.37 -55.92 -30.50
CA ASP A 411 -9.06 -56.10 -29.07
C ASP A 411 -8.00 -55.12 -28.60
N PHE A 412 -6.96 -54.87 -29.41
CA PHE A 412 -5.95 -53.85 -29.09
C PHE A 412 -6.53 -52.44 -29.13
N LEU A 413 -7.45 -52.14 -30.05
CA LEU A 413 -8.13 -50.84 -30.09
C LEU A 413 -9.03 -50.64 -28.87
N CYS A 414 -9.74 -51.67 -28.41
CA CYS A 414 -10.52 -51.64 -27.17
C CYS A 414 -9.60 -51.43 -25.95
N GLU A 415 -8.49 -52.16 -25.84
CA GLU A 415 -7.51 -51.99 -24.77
C GLU A 415 -6.94 -50.55 -24.76
N LEU A 416 -6.64 -49.98 -25.93
CA LEU A 416 -6.17 -48.60 -26.04
C LEU A 416 -7.18 -47.58 -25.53
N VAL A 417 -8.46 -47.78 -25.82
CA VAL A 417 -9.53 -46.93 -25.28
C VAL A 417 -9.57 -47.03 -23.76
N ASP A 418 -9.47 -48.24 -23.20
CA ASP A 418 -9.48 -48.45 -21.76
C ASP A 418 -8.25 -47.82 -21.09
N ILE A 419 -7.05 -47.99 -21.67
CA ILE A 419 -5.81 -47.33 -21.19
C ILE A 419 -6.00 -45.81 -21.18
N LEU A 420 -6.45 -45.23 -22.29
CA LEU A 420 -6.57 -43.78 -22.40
C LEU A 420 -7.68 -43.22 -21.50
N LYS A 421 -8.83 -43.89 -21.38
CA LYS A 421 -9.95 -43.42 -20.54
C LYS A 421 -9.73 -43.66 -19.06
N MET A 422 -9.23 -44.84 -18.68
CA MET A 422 -9.15 -45.26 -17.28
C MET A 422 -7.80 -44.96 -16.65
N GLU A 423 -6.69 -45.27 -17.33
CA GLU A 423 -5.35 -45.09 -16.79
C GLU A 423 -4.80 -43.66 -17.02
N VAL A 424 -5.01 -43.10 -18.21
CA VAL A 424 -4.45 -41.78 -18.58
C VAL A 424 -5.39 -40.64 -18.21
N LEU A 425 -6.67 -40.73 -18.60
CA LEU A 425 -7.68 -39.69 -18.36
C LEU A 425 -8.51 -39.93 -17.09
N GLY A 426 -8.46 -41.12 -16.47
CA GLY A 426 -9.27 -41.50 -15.32
C GLY A 426 -8.63 -41.21 -13.96
N GLU A 427 -7.31 -41.02 -13.90
CA GLU A 427 -6.54 -40.68 -12.67
C GLU A 427 -6.75 -39.23 -12.16
N GLN A 428 -7.87 -38.58 -12.49
CA GLN A 428 -8.11 -37.13 -12.30
C GLN A 428 -8.40 -36.68 -10.86
N HIS A 429 -8.34 -37.57 -9.87
CA HIS A 429 -8.73 -37.26 -8.48
C HIS A 429 -7.55 -36.98 -7.53
N SER A 430 -6.33 -36.81 -8.05
CA SER A 430 -5.16 -36.42 -7.25
C SER A 430 -4.52 -35.13 -7.76
N ARG A 431 -3.68 -34.49 -6.93
CA ARG A 431 -2.86 -33.29 -7.20
C ARG A 431 -2.07 -33.31 -8.54
N ARG A 432 -2.04 -34.47 -9.22
CA ARG A 432 -1.55 -34.67 -10.59
C ARG A 432 -2.40 -33.99 -11.68
N SER A 433 -3.68 -33.72 -11.43
CA SER A 433 -4.62 -33.20 -12.45
C SER A 433 -4.23 -31.82 -13.01
N GLU A 434 -3.67 -30.93 -12.16
CA GLU A 434 -3.27 -29.58 -12.57
C GLU A 434 -2.07 -29.62 -13.54
N SER A 435 -1.07 -30.47 -13.31
CA SER A 435 0.08 -30.64 -14.22
C SER A 435 -0.26 -31.37 -15.53
N LEU A 436 -1.39 -32.09 -15.55
CA LEU A 436 -1.87 -32.86 -16.71
C LEU A 436 -2.72 -32.03 -17.68
N ALA A 437 -3.20 -30.86 -17.26
CA ALA A 437 -4.14 -30.07 -18.05
C ALA A 437 -3.56 -29.65 -19.42
N GLY A 438 -2.25 -29.41 -19.53
CA GLY A 438 -1.59 -29.12 -20.82
C GLY A 438 -1.50 -30.33 -21.77
N LEU A 439 -1.49 -31.56 -21.26
CA LEU A 439 -1.41 -32.77 -22.08
C LEU A 439 -2.79 -33.29 -22.52
N ARG A 440 -3.85 -32.90 -21.80
CA ARG A 440 -5.22 -33.37 -22.02
C ARG A 440 -5.69 -33.23 -23.48
N PRO A 441 -5.50 -32.10 -24.17
CA PRO A 441 -5.94 -31.97 -25.56
C PRO A 441 -5.27 -32.99 -26.50
N THR A 442 -4.01 -33.35 -26.22
CA THR A 442 -3.30 -34.33 -27.03
C THR A 442 -3.84 -35.74 -26.78
N PHE A 443 -4.09 -36.11 -25.52
CA PHE A 443 -4.66 -37.41 -25.18
C PHE A 443 -6.10 -37.58 -25.67
N GLU A 444 -6.93 -36.55 -25.58
CA GLU A 444 -8.28 -36.53 -26.16
C GLU A 444 -8.23 -36.71 -27.68
N ARG A 445 -7.27 -36.09 -28.36
CA ARG A 445 -7.07 -36.26 -29.79
C ARG A 445 -6.61 -37.68 -30.16
N ILE A 446 -5.71 -38.28 -29.39
CA ILE A 446 -5.34 -39.70 -29.58
C ILE A 446 -6.57 -40.58 -29.38
N LEU A 447 -7.35 -40.34 -28.33
CA LEU A 447 -8.56 -41.12 -28.03
C LEU A 447 -9.60 -41.00 -29.15
N ALA A 448 -9.78 -39.81 -29.73
CA ALA A 448 -10.66 -39.60 -30.88
C ALA A 448 -10.20 -40.43 -32.09
N ASP A 449 -8.90 -40.42 -32.41
CA ASP A 449 -8.33 -41.22 -33.49
C ASP A 449 -8.52 -42.74 -33.22
N VAL A 450 -8.36 -43.19 -31.97
CA VAL A 450 -8.64 -44.60 -31.57
C VAL A 450 -10.12 -44.93 -31.80
N HIS A 451 -11.05 -44.08 -31.36
CA HIS A 451 -12.48 -44.31 -31.52
C HIS A 451 -12.90 -44.36 -32.99
N GLU A 452 -12.40 -43.46 -33.83
CA GLU A 452 -12.66 -43.46 -35.27
C GLU A 452 -12.15 -44.77 -35.89
N ARG A 453 -10.92 -45.17 -35.54
CA ARG A 453 -10.32 -46.41 -36.04
C ARG A 453 -11.07 -47.65 -35.56
N LEU A 454 -11.48 -47.69 -34.29
CA LEU A 454 -12.27 -48.77 -33.71
C LEU A 454 -13.63 -48.89 -34.40
N THR A 455 -14.30 -47.77 -34.66
CA THR A 455 -15.58 -47.74 -35.39
C THR A 455 -15.42 -48.28 -36.81
N PHE A 456 -14.36 -47.88 -37.52
CA PHE A 456 -14.06 -48.38 -38.85
C PHE A 456 -13.79 -49.89 -38.85
N ARG A 457 -12.96 -50.38 -37.92
CA ARG A 457 -12.63 -51.80 -37.81
C ARG A 457 -13.81 -52.66 -37.36
N ALA A 458 -14.65 -52.15 -36.45
CA ALA A 458 -15.90 -52.78 -36.07
C ALA A 458 -16.82 -52.99 -37.28
N ARG A 459 -17.08 -51.94 -38.08
CA ARG A 459 -17.88 -52.05 -39.31
C ARG A 459 -17.31 -53.04 -40.33
N THR A 460 -15.99 -53.05 -40.46
CA THR A 460 -15.30 -54.00 -41.35
C THR A 460 -15.49 -55.44 -40.85
N HIS A 461 -15.31 -55.69 -39.56
CA HIS A 461 -15.55 -57.00 -38.95
C HIS A 461 -17.03 -57.43 -39.07
N ILE A 462 -17.98 -56.53 -38.86
CA ILE A 462 -19.42 -56.82 -39.03
C ILE A 462 -19.69 -57.28 -40.48
N ARG A 463 -19.13 -56.57 -41.46
CA ARG A 463 -19.29 -56.93 -42.88
C ARG A 463 -18.66 -58.28 -43.20
N ASP A 464 -17.40 -58.49 -42.83
CA ASP A 464 -16.62 -59.62 -43.31
C ASP A 464 -16.96 -60.91 -42.52
N GLU A 465 -17.18 -60.81 -41.22
CA GLU A 465 -17.35 -61.97 -40.33
C GLU A 465 -18.81 -62.33 -40.03
N ILE A 466 -19.76 -61.41 -40.25
CA ILE A 466 -21.19 -61.60 -39.94
C ILE A 466 -22.04 -61.52 -41.22
N ALA A 467 -21.91 -60.44 -42.00
CA ALA A 467 -22.73 -60.24 -43.21
C ALA A 467 -22.35 -61.20 -44.34
N ASN A 468 -21.05 -61.34 -44.60
CA ASN A 468 -20.51 -62.16 -45.69
C ASN A 468 -20.17 -63.59 -45.27
N TYR A 469 -20.61 -64.01 -44.08
CA TYR A 469 -20.33 -65.34 -43.57
C TYR A 469 -21.07 -66.41 -44.38
N ILE A 470 -20.32 -67.36 -44.93
CA ILE A 470 -20.87 -68.50 -45.66
C ILE A 470 -20.97 -69.67 -44.68
N PRO A 471 -22.19 -70.17 -44.36
CA PRO A 471 -22.36 -71.30 -43.46
C PRO A 471 -21.68 -72.55 -44.00
N THR A 472 -20.93 -73.28 -43.18
CA THR A 472 -20.43 -74.63 -43.55
C THR A 472 -21.42 -75.71 -43.12
N ASN A 473 -21.34 -76.90 -43.71
CA ASN A 473 -22.21 -78.03 -43.34
C ASN A 473 -22.03 -78.45 -41.86
N GLU A 474 -20.82 -78.29 -41.31
CA GLU A 474 -20.54 -78.52 -39.90
C GLU A 474 -21.21 -77.46 -39.01
N ASP A 475 -21.35 -76.22 -39.49
CA ASP A 475 -22.00 -75.14 -38.74
C ASP A 475 -23.50 -75.34 -38.57
N LEU A 476 -24.13 -76.01 -39.55
CA LEU A 476 -25.57 -76.27 -39.65
C LEU A 476 -26.03 -77.58 -38.99
N ASP A 477 -25.09 -78.45 -38.60
CA ASP A 477 -25.34 -79.75 -37.98
C ASP A 477 -25.65 -79.63 -36.47
N TYR A 478 -26.71 -78.88 -36.16
CA TYR A 478 -27.23 -78.74 -34.79
C TYR A 478 -27.57 -80.07 -34.10
N PRO A 479 -28.11 -81.10 -34.78
CA PRO A 479 -28.39 -82.39 -34.14
C PRO A 479 -27.16 -83.05 -33.51
N GLU A 480 -26.02 -83.09 -34.20
CA GLU A 480 -24.78 -83.67 -33.67
C GLU A 480 -24.07 -82.72 -32.69
N LYS A 481 -24.15 -81.39 -32.88
CA LYS A 481 -23.64 -80.40 -31.92
C LYS A 481 -24.32 -80.50 -30.55
N LEU A 482 -25.64 -80.68 -30.53
CA LEU A 482 -26.42 -80.80 -29.29
C LEU A 482 -26.13 -82.12 -28.57
N LYS A 483 -25.96 -83.23 -29.30
CA LYS A 483 -25.54 -84.52 -28.72
C LYS A 483 -24.15 -84.46 -28.10
N LYS A 484 -23.17 -83.89 -28.82
CA LYS A 484 -21.80 -83.67 -28.31
C LYS A 484 -21.79 -82.77 -27.06
N SER A 485 -22.62 -81.72 -27.00
CA SER A 485 -22.74 -80.89 -25.80
C SER A 485 -23.36 -81.63 -24.61
N ALA A 486 -24.33 -82.52 -24.85
CA ALA A 486 -24.95 -83.34 -23.81
C ALA A 486 -23.98 -84.39 -23.25
N GLU A 487 -23.12 -84.97 -24.10
CA GLU A 487 -22.09 -85.92 -23.69
C GLU A 487 -20.94 -85.25 -22.92
N SER A 488 -20.56 -84.02 -23.30
CA SER A 488 -19.49 -83.23 -22.65
C SER A 488 -19.87 -82.67 -21.27
N THR A 489 -21.17 -82.53 -20.99
CA THR A 489 -21.66 -82.02 -19.69
C THR A 489 -21.43 -83.00 -18.53
N SER A 490 -21.02 -84.25 -18.84
CA SER A 490 -20.83 -85.33 -17.87
C SER A 490 -19.54 -85.20 -17.03
N GLU A 491 -18.54 -84.41 -17.46
CA GLU A 491 -17.22 -84.34 -16.81
C GLU A 491 -16.63 -82.91 -16.77
N ILE A 492 -17.24 -81.92 -16.10
CA ILE A 492 -16.56 -80.63 -15.85
C ILE A 492 -16.81 -80.09 -14.44
N ASN A 493 -15.71 -79.75 -13.74
CA ASN A 493 -15.67 -79.06 -12.45
C ASN A 493 -16.12 -77.59 -12.55
N PRO A 494 -16.78 -77.01 -11.54
CA PRO A 494 -17.49 -75.72 -11.63
C PRO A 494 -16.60 -74.46 -11.54
N ALA A 495 -15.30 -74.57 -11.83
CA ALA A 495 -14.32 -73.51 -11.52
C ALA A 495 -13.63 -72.87 -12.75
N ASP A 496 -14.04 -73.19 -13.98
CA ASP A 496 -13.51 -72.55 -15.20
C ASP A 496 -14.63 -71.77 -15.91
N ASP A 497 -14.39 -70.50 -16.24
CA ASP A 497 -15.35 -69.62 -16.93
C ASP A 497 -15.73 -70.22 -18.29
N ASN A 498 -16.94 -70.79 -18.36
CA ASN A 498 -17.48 -71.64 -19.44
C ASN A 498 -17.29 -71.08 -20.88
N PRO A 499 -16.30 -71.56 -21.65
CA PRO A 499 -16.15 -71.26 -23.08
C PRO A 499 -16.99 -72.21 -23.95
N ASP A 500 -17.51 -73.30 -23.37
CA ASP A 500 -18.16 -74.40 -24.11
C ASP A 500 -19.63 -74.15 -24.46
N ILE A 501 -20.30 -73.19 -23.81
CA ILE A 501 -21.69 -72.85 -24.13
C ILE A 501 -21.80 -72.19 -25.51
N PHE A 502 -20.83 -71.33 -25.85
CA PHE A 502 -20.81 -70.58 -27.12
C PHE A 502 -20.51 -71.47 -28.33
N LYS A 503 -19.85 -72.61 -28.16
CA LYS A 503 -19.56 -73.58 -29.26
C LYS A 503 -20.81 -74.19 -29.89
N THR A 504 -21.95 -74.16 -29.19
CA THR A 504 -23.24 -74.63 -29.73
C THR A 504 -23.98 -73.56 -30.53
N TRP A 505 -23.53 -72.30 -30.51
CA TRP A 505 -24.22 -71.20 -31.15
C TRP A 505 -23.86 -71.09 -32.63
N TYR A 506 -24.72 -70.40 -33.39
CA TYR A 506 -24.41 -70.05 -34.77
C TYR A 506 -23.23 -69.06 -34.78
N PRO A 507 -22.14 -69.29 -35.53
CA PRO A 507 -20.93 -68.46 -35.41
C PRO A 507 -21.17 -66.95 -35.64
N PRO A 508 -22.02 -66.49 -36.58
CA PRO A 508 -22.41 -65.09 -36.69
C PRO A 508 -23.10 -64.50 -35.44
N LEU A 509 -23.87 -65.30 -34.70
CA LEU A 509 -24.55 -64.86 -33.47
C LEU A 509 -23.55 -64.68 -32.32
N GLU A 510 -22.62 -65.64 -32.18
CA GLU A 510 -21.54 -65.55 -31.19
C GLU A 510 -20.63 -64.35 -31.47
N LYS A 511 -20.21 -64.17 -32.72
CA LYS A 511 -19.37 -63.03 -33.14
C LYS A 511 -20.09 -61.69 -32.96
N THR A 512 -21.41 -61.64 -33.17
CA THR A 512 -22.24 -60.46 -32.91
C THR A 512 -22.20 -60.09 -31.42
N LEU A 513 -22.48 -61.03 -30.52
CA LEU A 513 -22.54 -60.75 -29.08
C LEU A 513 -21.15 -60.44 -28.50
N SER A 514 -20.11 -61.14 -28.95
CA SER A 514 -18.72 -60.85 -28.59
C SER A 514 -18.31 -59.45 -29.03
N CYS A 515 -18.62 -59.06 -30.28
CA CYS A 515 -18.34 -57.72 -30.79
C CYS A 515 -19.08 -56.63 -29.98
N LEU A 516 -20.39 -56.80 -29.73
CA LEU A 516 -21.19 -55.83 -28.98
C LEU A 516 -20.73 -55.67 -27.53
N SER A 517 -20.39 -56.76 -26.85
CA SER A 517 -19.89 -56.70 -25.46
C SER A 517 -18.59 -55.91 -25.33
N LYS A 518 -17.70 -56.02 -26.31
CA LYS A 518 -16.44 -55.26 -26.38
C LYS A 518 -16.70 -53.78 -26.72
N LEU A 519 -17.53 -53.51 -27.72
CA LEU A 519 -17.81 -52.14 -28.17
C LEU A 519 -18.60 -51.31 -27.14
N TYR A 520 -19.45 -51.95 -26.34
CA TYR A 520 -20.29 -51.28 -25.33
C TYR A 520 -19.47 -50.50 -24.30
N ARG A 521 -18.32 -51.04 -23.88
CA ARG A 521 -17.45 -50.39 -22.88
C ARG A 521 -16.59 -49.28 -23.49
N CYS A 522 -16.26 -49.40 -24.78
CA CYS A 522 -15.26 -48.55 -25.41
C CYS A 522 -15.87 -47.34 -26.14
N LEU A 523 -17.05 -47.48 -26.74
CA LEU A 523 -17.65 -46.41 -27.56
C LEU A 523 -18.62 -45.53 -26.80
N GLU A 524 -18.87 -44.33 -27.33
CA GLU A 524 -19.94 -43.45 -26.84
C GLU A 524 -21.31 -44.06 -27.13
N SER A 525 -22.27 -43.83 -26.23
CA SER A 525 -23.62 -44.42 -26.29
C SER A 525 -24.29 -44.26 -27.66
N ALA A 526 -24.24 -43.07 -28.25
CA ALA A 526 -24.86 -42.80 -29.55
C ALA A 526 -24.22 -43.60 -30.70
N VAL A 527 -22.89 -43.69 -30.75
CA VAL A 527 -22.17 -44.44 -31.77
C VAL A 527 -22.39 -45.94 -31.58
N PHE A 528 -22.37 -46.40 -30.33
CA PHE A 528 -22.66 -47.78 -29.97
C PHE A 528 -24.07 -48.19 -30.40
N THR A 529 -25.11 -47.39 -30.12
CA THR A 529 -26.50 -47.72 -30.51
C THR A 529 -26.63 -47.89 -32.02
N GLY A 530 -26.02 -46.99 -32.81
CA GLY A 530 -26.04 -47.09 -34.26
C GLY A 530 -25.36 -48.36 -34.78
N LEU A 531 -24.17 -48.69 -34.26
CA LEU A 531 -23.48 -49.93 -34.61
C LEU A 531 -24.24 -51.17 -34.14
N ALA A 532 -24.82 -51.13 -32.95
CA ALA A 532 -25.56 -52.25 -32.37
C ALA A 532 -26.79 -52.61 -33.20
N GLN A 533 -27.53 -51.60 -33.66
CA GLN A 533 -28.64 -51.81 -34.58
C GLN A 533 -28.16 -52.45 -35.89
N GLU A 534 -27.09 -51.91 -36.50
CA GLU A 534 -26.50 -52.45 -37.74
C GLU A 534 -26.08 -53.92 -37.58
N VAL A 535 -25.38 -54.29 -36.49
CA VAL A 535 -24.92 -55.67 -36.28
C VAL A 535 -26.10 -56.62 -36.10
N VAL A 536 -27.12 -56.23 -35.33
CA VAL A 536 -28.28 -57.10 -35.06
C VAL A 536 -29.11 -57.32 -36.32
N GLU A 537 -29.32 -56.28 -37.14
CA GLU A 537 -30.00 -56.40 -38.43
C GLU A 537 -29.25 -57.34 -39.38
N VAL A 538 -27.92 -57.18 -39.49
CA VAL A 538 -27.06 -58.02 -40.31
C VAL A 538 -27.03 -59.47 -39.81
N CYS A 539 -26.95 -59.68 -38.50
CA CYS A 539 -27.00 -61.02 -37.91
C CYS A 539 -28.35 -61.70 -38.17
N SER A 540 -29.46 -60.96 -38.08
CA SER A 540 -30.79 -61.47 -38.39
C SER A 540 -30.90 -61.90 -39.86
N ALA A 541 -30.39 -61.08 -40.79
CA ALA A 541 -30.33 -61.41 -42.21
C ALA A 541 -29.46 -62.66 -42.48
N SER A 542 -28.30 -62.77 -41.83
CA SER A 542 -27.41 -63.94 -41.92
C SER A 542 -28.11 -65.23 -41.47
N ILE A 543 -28.86 -65.17 -40.35
CA ILE A 543 -29.68 -66.29 -39.86
C ILE A 543 -30.80 -66.65 -40.85
N GLN A 544 -31.48 -65.67 -41.44
CA GLN A 544 -32.51 -65.93 -42.47
C GLN A 544 -31.93 -66.58 -43.73
N MET A 545 -30.76 -66.14 -44.19
CA MET A 545 -30.06 -66.77 -45.32
C MET A 545 -29.70 -68.23 -45.02
N CYS A 546 -29.24 -68.51 -43.80
CA CYS A 546 -28.96 -69.86 -43.31
C CYS A 546 -30.22 -70.76 -43.33
N LEU A 547 -31.37 -70.26 -42.86
CA LEU A 547 -32.64 -70.99 -42.92
C LEU A 547 -33.04 -71.34 -44.36
N ASN A 548 -32.93 -70.37 -45.27
CA ASN A 548 -33.23 -70.55 -46.70
C ASN A 548 -32.24 -71.49 -47.41
N TRP A 549 -30.99 -71.58 -46.93
CA TRP A 549 -30.01 -72.55 -47.43
C TRP A 549 -30.43 -73.97 -47.08
N LYS A 550 -30.83 -74.23 -45.84
CA LYS A 550 -31.27 -75.56 -45.39
C LYS A 550 -32.53 -76.06 -46.11
N GLU A 551 -33.43 -75.16 -46.49
CA GLU A 551 -34.61 -75.50 -47.31
C GLU A 551 -34.28 -75.87 -48.77
N LYS A 552 -33.09 -75.51 -49.28
CA LYS A 552 -32.66 -75.80 -50.66
C LYS A 552 -31.76 -77.03 -50.78
N THR A 553 -31.11 -77.47 -49.70
CA THR A 553 -30.21 -78.65 -49.67
C THR A 553 -30.85 -79.92 -49.13
N VAL A 554 -32.05 -79.84 -48.54
CA VAL A 554 -32.95 -80.98 -48.23
C VAL A 554 -33.87 -81.20 -49.41
#